data_AF-A0A9W5Z444-F1
#
_entry.id   AF-A0A9W5Z444-F1
#
_cell.length_a   1.000
_cell.length_b   1.000
_cell.length_c   1.000
_cell.angle_alpha   90.00
_cell.angle_beta   90.00
_cell.angle_gamma   90.00
#
_symmetry.space_group_name_H-M   'P 1'
#
loop_
_entity.id
_entity.type
_entity.pdbx_description
1 polymer ?
#
loop_
_entity_poly.entity_id
_entity_poly.type
_entity_poly.pdbx_seq_one_letter_code
_entity_poly.pdbx_strand_id
1 'polypeptide(L)'
;MFTSKAERCVFVQRTTARLWFHLAPLMYYALYFLETYALARREQTNILLRDWEAGRLPVPVPPHIRRAMYRELQVKIIRSPPFTDTPTLIAAHHCMQLLVSYLRYTVPPDEPTVSDDSWIGSLLTVSPFSRIVEYFSAEIGDGGNQRMQRKDFMHNFHNDITSNEKDDINMLVFQNAPNVHLHGSVEDVWFDVVKEELALRKAAPHHAERLMVWTGLPILFSCQDCRIPDGWRA
;
A
#
# COMPACT_ATOMS: atom_id res chain seq x y z
N MET A 1 17.59 29.56 -6.76
CA MET A 1 18.88 28.89 -7.05
C MET A 1 19.75 29.03 -5.80
N PHE A 2 20.34 27.95 -5.26
CA PHE A 2 21.15 28.03 -4.04
C PHE A 2 22.46 28.77 -4.32
N THR A 3 22.89 29.65 -3.42
CA THR A 3 24.09 30.46 -3.62
C THR A 3 25.36 29.71 -3.24
N SER A 4 25.25 28.64 -2.44
CA SER A 4 26.38 27.79 -2.07
C SER A 4 26.00 26.31 -1.88
N LYS A 5 27.02 25.44 -1.88
CA LYS A 5 26.86 24.02 -1.51
C LYS A 5 26.35 23.86 -0.08
N ALA A 6 26.79 24.73 0.84
CA ALA A 6 26.35 24.70 2.23
C ALA A 6 24.86 25.02 2.35
N GLU A 7 24.36 26.03 1.64
CA GLU A 7 22.93 26.35 1.60
C GLU A 7 22.09 25.21 1.02
N ARG A 8 22.56 24.58 -0.07
CA ARG A 8 21.90 23.40 -0.63
C ARG A 8 21.85 22.26 0.39
N CYS A 9 22.93 22.02 1.13
CA CYS A 9 22.99 20.98 2.16
C CYS A 9 21.98 21.25 3.28
N VAL A 10 21.95 22.48 3.80
CA VAL A 10 21.01 22.90 4.84
C VAL A 10 19.56 22.78 4.37
N PHE A 11 19.29 23.18 3.12
CA PHE A 11 17.98 23.00 2.50
C PHE A 11 17.57 21.54 2.52
N VAL A 12 18.38 20.66 1.92
CA VAL A 12 18.09 19.22 1.82
C VAL A 12 17.88 18.61 3.20
N GLN A 13 18.78 18.87 4.17
CA GLN A 13 18.66 18.33 5.52
C GLN A 13 17.36 18.77 6.21
N ARG A 14 17.02 20.06 6.14
CA ARG A 14 15.80 20.58 6.78
C ARG A 14 14.53 20.10 6.09
N THR A 15 14.50 20.07 4.75
CA THR A 15 13.34 19.58 4.01
C THR A 15 13.12 18.10 4.29
N THR A 16 14.17 17.29 4.27
CA THR A 16 14.11 15.85 4.57
C THR A 16 13.66 15.60 6.00
N ALA A 17 14.22 16.33 6.98
CA ALA A 17 13.81 16.18 8.37
C ALA A 17 12.32 16.53 8.59
N ARG A 18 11.82 17.57 7.92
CA ARG A 18 10.40 17.95 7.98
C ARG A 18 9.48 16.92 7.32
N LEU A 19 9.87 16.43 6.15
CA LEU A 19 9.16 15.35 5.47
C LEU A 19 9.10 14.11 6.34
N TRP A 20 10.23 13.70 6.92
CA TRP A 20 10.30 12.54 7.78
C TRP A 20 9.45 12.69 9.05
N PHE A 21 9.55 13.84 9.72
CA PHE A 21 8.74 14.13 10.92
C PHE A 21 7.24 14.04 10.64
N HIS A 22 6.79 14.50 9.47
CA HIS A 22 5.38 14.49 9.11
C HIS A 22 4.91 13.14 8.56
N LEU A 23 5.70 12.49 7.70
CA LEU A 23 5.33 11.24 7.06
C LEU A 23 5.46 10.02 7.98
N ALA A 24 6.39 10.01 8.94
CA ALA A 24 6.57 8.87 9.85
C ALA A 24 5.27 8.44 10.58
N PRO A 25 4.51 9.35 11.24
CA PRO A 25 3.26 8.97 11.88
C PRO A 25 2.17 8.56 10.87
N LEU A 26 2.14 9.15 9.67
CA LEU A 26 1.16 8.78 8.64
C LEU A 26 1.44 7.39 8.07
N MET A 27 2.72 7.10 7.86
CA MET A 27 3.19 5.80 7.40
C MET A 27 2.80 4.73 8.41
N TYR A 28 2.93 4.99 9.71
CA TYR A 28 2.48 4.04 10.74
C TYR A 28 1.04 3.55 10.51
N TYR A 29 0.10 4.40 10.12
CA TYR A 29 -1.28 3.98 9.84
C TYR A 29 -1.40 3.13 8.58
N ALA A 30 -0.69 3.49 7.51
CA ALA A 30 -0.62 2.67 6.30
C ALA A 30 -0.06 1.27 6.63
N LEU A 31 1.04 1.22 7.40
CA LEU A 31 1.67 -0.03 7.82
C LEU A 31 0.79 -0.84 8.76
N TYR A 32 0.11 -0.18 9.70
CA TYR A 32 -0.83 -0.81 10.60
C TYR A 32 -1.93 -1.54 9.81
N PHE A 33 -2.49 -0.90 8.78
CA PHE A 33 -3.48 -1.56 7.92
C PHE A 33 -2.88 -2.77 7.20
N LEU A 34 -1.74 -2.61 6.51
CA LEU A 34 -1.14 -3.67 5.71
C LEU A 34 -0.79 -4.90 6.57
N GLU A 35 -0.19 -4.69 7.74
CA GLU A 35 0.15 -5.76 8.68
C GLU A 35 -1.12 -6.41 9.27
N THR A 36 -2.07 -5.61 9.74
CA THR A 36 -3.33 -6.14 10.29
C THR A 36 -4.11 -6.93 9.25
N TYR A 37 -4.11 -6.47 7.99
CA TYR A 37 -4.77 -7.15 6.88
C TYR A 37 -4.07 -8.45 6.51
N ALA A 38 -2.73 -8.48 6.46
CA ALA A 38 -1.97 -9.71 6.25
C ALA A 38 -2.24 -10.75 7.34
N LEU A 39 -2.23 -10.33 8.62
CA LEU A 39 -2.56 -11.19 9.75
C LEU A 39 -4.00 -11.70 9.70
N ALA A 40 -4.96 -10.83 9.40
CA ALA A 40 -6.36 -11.20 9.30
C ALA A 40 -6.61 -12.20 8.16
N ARG A 41 -5.95 -12.04 7.01
CA ARG A 41 -6.02 -12.99 5.90
C ARG A 41 -5.44 -14.35 6.29
N ARG A 42 -4.30 -14.37 6.98
CA ARG A 42 -3.69 -15.60 7.47
C ARG A 42 -4.60 -16.33 8.46
N GLU A 43 -5.20 -15.61 9.41
CA GLU A 43 -6.14 -16.20 10.36
C GLU A 43 -7.38 -16.73 9.65
N GLN A 44 -7.92 -15.99 8.68
CA GLN A 44 -9.05 -16.45 7.87
C GLN A 44 -8.73 -17.75 7.11
N THR A 45 -7.53 -17.85 6.52
CA THR A 45 -7.04 -19.07 5.87
C THR A 45 -6.95 -20.24 6.87
N ASN A 46 -6.44 -20.00 8.09
CA ASN A 46 -6.39 -21.03 9.14
C ASN A 46 -7.78 -21.52 9.58
N ILE A 47 -8.76 -20.61 9.68
CA ILE A 47 -10.15 -20.96 10.00
C ILE A 47 -10.72 -21.85 8.89
N LEU A 48 -10.54 -21.46 7.63
CA LEU A 48 -10.99 -22.24 6.48
C LEU A 48 -10.34 -23.63 6.43
N LEU A 49 -9.05 -23.73 6.79
CA LEU A 49 -8.36 -25.03 6.87
C LEU A 49 -9.01 -25.93 7.91
N ARG A 50 -9.31 -25.42 9.11
CA ARG A 50 -9.99 -26.19 10.16
C ARG A 50 -11.40 -26.62 9.75
N ASP A 51 -12.12 -25.78 9.01
CA ASP A 51 -13.43 -26.14 8.46
C ASP A 51 -13.33 -27.20 7.37
N TRP A 52 -12.29 -27.15 6.54
CA TRP A 52 -11.99 -28.17 5.55
C TRP A 52 -11.63 -29.51 6.20
N GLU A 53 -10.71 -29.52 7.18
CA GLU A 53 -10.31 -30.71 7.93
C GLU A 53 -11.50 -31.35 8.68
N ALA A 54 -12.47 -30.54 9.13
CA ALA A 54 -13.68 -31.00 9.78
C ALA A 54 -14.80 -31.41 8.81
N GLY A 55 -14.56 -31.41 7.49
CA GLY A 55 -15.56 -31.73 6.47
C GLY A 55 -16.71 -30.73 6.37
N ARG A 56 -16.57 -29.54 6.95
CA ARG A 56 -17.56 -28.45 6.89
C ARG A 56 -17.41 -27.58 5.65
N LEU A 57 -16.24 -27.60 4.99
CA LEU A 57 -16.00 -26.89 3.74
C LEU A 57 -16.27 -27.84 2.55
N PRO A 58 -17.41 -27.70 1.83
CA PRO A 58 -17.83 -28.67 0.82
C PRO A 58 -17.00 -28.62 -0.47
N VAL A 59 -16.40 -27.45 -0.78
CA VAL A 59 -15.52 -27.22 -1.93
C VAL A 59 -14.49 -26.16 -1.56
N PRO A 60 -13.29 -26.15 -2.19
CA PRO A 60 -12.39 -25.01 -2.09
C PRO A 60 -13.10 -23.71 -2.45
N VAL A 61 -12.82 -22.65 -1.69
CA VAL A 61 -13.50 -21.36 -1.80
C VAL A 61 -13.25 -20.74 -3.18
N PRO A 62 -14.31 -20.43 -3.96
CA PRO A 62 -14.16 -19.80 -5.27
C PRO A 62 -13.59 -18.38 -5.20
N PRO A 63 -12.96 -17.86 -6.27
CA PRO A 63 -12.28 -16.55 -6.26
C PRO A 63 -13.19 -15.37 -5.89
N HIS A 64 -14.44 -15.36 -6.35
CA HIS A 64 -15.40 -14.28 -6.05
C HIS A 64 -15.81 -14.28 -4.56
N ILE A 65 -15.96 -15.46 -3.96
CA ILE A 65 -16.22 -15.61 -2.52
C ILE A 65 -14.99 -15.18 -1.73
N ARG A 66 -13.79 -15.62 -2.14
CA ARG A 66 -12.51 -15.20 -1.53
C ARG A 66 -12.36 -13.67 -1.53
N ARG A 67 -12.69 -13.01 -2.65
CA ARG A 67 -12.70 -11.53 -2.75
C ARG A 67 -13.69 -10.91 -1.77
N ALA A 68 -14.92 -11.43 -1.66
CA ALA A 68 -15.92 -10.94 -0.71
C ALA A 68 -15.44 -11.09 0.74
N MET A 69 -14.87 -12.24 1.11
CA MET A 69 -14.30 -12.47 2.44
C MET A 69 -13.19 -11.48 2.78
N TYR A 70 -12.28 -11.24 1.83
CA TYR A 70 -11.22 -10.25 2.02
C TYR A 70 -11.76 -8.82 2.14
N ARG A 71 -12.81 -8.49 1.38
CA ARG A 71 -13.51 -7.22 1.53
C ARG A 71 -14.11 -7.04 2.93
N GLU A 72 -14.71 -8.08 3.50
CA GLU A 72 -15.24 -8.05 4.86
C GLU A 72 -14.13 -7.82 5.90
N LEU A 73 -12.96 -8.45 5.74
CA LEU A 73 -11.80 -8.22 6.60
C LEU A 73 -11.35 -6.75 6.55
N GLN A 74 -11.24 -6.19 5.34
CA GLN A 74 -10.85 -4.78 5.16
C GLN A 74 -11.84 -3.83 5.82
N VAL A 75 -13.15 -4.03 5.60
CA VAL A 75 -14.22 -3.24 6.23
C VAL A 75 -14.12 -3.32 7.76
N LYS A 76 -13.90 -4.52 8.31
CA LYS A 76 -13.73 -4.72 9.74
C LYS A 76 -12.55 -3.93 10.30
N ILE A 77 -11.40 -3.95 9.60
CA ILE A 77 -10.19 -3.21 10.01
C ILE A 77 -10.44 -1.70 9.97
N ILE A 78 -11.01 -1.18 8.88
CA ILE A 78 -11.25 0.26 8.69
C ILE A 78 -12.31 0.81 9.67
N ARG A 79 -13.20 -0.06 10.16
CA ARG A 79 -14.18 0.29 11.20
C ARG A 79 -13.69 0.04 12.63
N SER A 80 -12.43 -0.35 12.80
CA SER A 80 -11.79 -0.54 14.10
C SER A 80 -10.77 0.57 14.36
N PRO A 81 -10.42 0.85 15.63
CA PRO A 81 -9.30 1.75 15.94
C PRO A 81 -8.01 1.30 15.22
N PRO A 82 -7.17 2.23 14.72
CA PRO A 82 -7.27 3.69 14.88
C PRO A 82 -8.18 4.37 13.83
N PHE A 83 -8.72 3.63 12.86
CA PHE A 83 -9.47 4.17 11.72
C PHE A 83 -10.91 4.57 12.03
N THR A 84 -11.41 4.33 13.24
CA THR A 84 -12.68 4.89 13.72
C THR A 84 -12.63 6.43 13.75
N ASP A 85 -11.46 7.01 13.95
CA ASP A 85 -11.23 8.45 13.82
C ASP A 85 -11.14 8.84 12.33
N THR A 86 -12.00 9.76 11.91
CA THR A 86 -12.13 10.14 10.48
C THR A 86 -10.90 10.91 9.96
N PRO A 87 -10.34 11.90 10.69
CA PRO A 87 -9.06 12.51 10.34
C PRO A 87 -7.93 11.48 10.16
N THR A 88 -7.81 10.52 11.07
CA THR A 88 -6.82 9.44 10.96
C THR A 88 -7.01 8.61 9.69
N LEU A 89 -8.25 8.23 9.36
CA LEU A 89 -8.55 7.50 8.13
C LEU A 89 -8.19 8.30 6.87
N ILE A 90 -8.51 9.60 6.84
CA ILE A 90 -8.17 10.51 5.74
C ILE A 90 -6.65 10.61 5.58
N ALA A 91 -5.92 10.83 6.68
CA ALA A 91 -4.47 10.98 6.64
C ALA A 91 -3.77 9.69 6.19
N ALA A 92 -4.25 8.53 6.64
CA ALA A 92 -3.82 7.22 6.16
C ALA A 92 -4.13 7.04 4.66
N HIS A 93 -5.30 7.50 4.21
CA HIS A 93 -5.69 7.45 2.80
C HIS A 93 -4.76 8.28 1.91
N HIS A 94 -4.41 9.49 2.32
CA HIS A 94 -3.42 10.32 1.63
C HIS A 94 -2.04 9.67 1.61
N CYS A 95 -1.63 9.03 2.71
CA CYS A 95 -0.34 8.35 2.79
C CYS A 95 -0.27 7.13 1.86
N MET A 96 -1.34 6.32 1.79
CA MET A 96 -1.44 5.21 0.84
C MET A 96 -1.46 5.69 -0.62
N GLN A 97 -2.16 6.80 -0.90
CA GLN A 97 -2.12 7.44 -2.22
C GLN A 97 -0.70 7.86 -2.61
N LEU A 98 0.04 8.46 -1.67
CA LEU A 98 1.42 8.87 -1.86
C LEU A 98 2.31 7.65 -2.15
N LEU A 99 2.24 6.61 -1.31
CA LEU A 99 3.00 5.37 -1.46
C LEU A 99 2.80 4.76 -2.85
N VAL A 100 1.56 4.57 -3.26
CA VAL A 100 1.22 3.96 -4.56
C VAL A 100 1.64 4.85 -5.72
N SER A 101 1.53 6.18 -5.58
CA SER A 101 1.98 7.11 -6.62
C SER A 101 3.50 7.05 -6.83
N TYR A 102 4.27 6.93 -5.75
CA TYR A 102 5.73 6.73 -5.85
C TYR A 102 6.10 5.37 -6.46
N LEU A 103 5.37 4.30 -6.12
CA LEU A 103 5.56 2.97 -6.72
C LEU A 103 5.24 2.96 -8.22
N ARG A 104 4.26 3.74 -8.67
CA ARG A 104 3.95 3.92 -10.10
C ARG A 104 5.01 4.75 -10.81
N TYR A 105 5.53 5.80 -10.16
CA TYR A 105 6.49 6.73 -10.77
C TYR A 105 7.84 6.07 -11.12
N THR A 106 8.18 4.96 -10.45
CA THR A 106 9.40 4.19 -10.69
C THR A 106 9.28 3.21 -11.87
N VAL A 107 8.08 3.02 -12.44
CA VAL A 107 7.87 2.23 -13.66
C VAL A 107 8.20 3.08 -14.90
N PRO A 108 9.00 2.59 -15.86
CA PRO A 108 9.30 3.34 -17.09
C PRO A 108 8.02 3.70 -17.87
N PRO A 109 7.96 4.89 -18.50
CA PRO A 109 6.78 5.37 -19.23
C PRO A 109 6.47 4.58 -20.53
N ASP A 110 7.26 3.57 -20.87
CA ASP A 110 7.16 2.80 -22.12
C ASP A 110 6.17 1.62 -22.05
N GLU A 111 5.47 1.44 -20.93
CA GLU A 111 4.40 0.44 -20.78
C GLU A 111 3.04 0.95 -21.29
N PRO A 112 2.15 0.06 -21.79
CA PRO A 112 0.94 0.45 -22.50
C PRO A 112 0.00 1.33 -21.65
N THR A 113 -0.93 2.01 -22.32
CA THR A 113 -1.91 3.01 -21.82
C THR A 113 -2.71 2.67 -20.55
N VAL A 114 -2.57 1.46 -20.01
CA VAL A 114 -3.14 1.01 -18.73
C VAL A 114 -1.99 0.49 -17.87
N SER A 115 -1.64 1.21 -16.80
CA SER A 115 -0.69 0.76 -15.79
C SER A 115 -1.20 -0.54 -15.17
N ASP A 116 -0.47 -1.65 -15.35
CA ASP A 116 -0.75 -2.90 -14.64
C ASP A 116 -0.27 -2.75 -13.20
N ASP A 117 -1.16 -2.31 -12.31
CA ASP A 117 -0.85 -2.13 -10.89
C ASP A 117 -0.99 -3.43 -10.07
N SER A 118 -1.17 -4.59 -10.71
CA SER A 118 -1.34 -5.87 -10.03
C SER A 118 -0.08 -6.28 -9.23
N TRP A 119 1.10 -5.88 -9.71
CA TRP A 119 2.36 -6.08 -8.98
C TRP A 119 2.41 -5.23 -7.70
N ILE A 120 1.87 -4.01 -7.72
CA ILE A 120 1.76 -3.15 -6.53
C ILE A 120 0.81 -3.82 -5.53
N GLY A 121 -0.34 -4.29 -6.00
CA GLY A 121 -1.28 -5.04 -5.16
C GLY A 121 -0.61 -6.26 -4.50
N SER A 122 0.18 -7.01 -5.26
CA SER A 122 0.94 -8.16 -4.75
C SER A 122 2.03 -7.74 -3.76
N LEU A 123 2.78 -6.68 -4.03
CA LEU A 123 3.78 -6.11 -3.12
C LEU A 123 3.17 -5.72 -1.77
N LEU A 124 1.97 -5.12 -1.78
CA LEU A 124 1.30 -4.66 -0.57
C LEU A 124 0.62 -5.78 0.23
N THR A 125 0.36 -6.94 -0.37
CA THR A 125 -0.53 -7.96 0.25
C THR A 125 0.02 -9.39 0.29
N VAL A 126 1.06 -9.69 -0.47
CA VAL A 126 1.68 -11.02 -0.55
C VAL A 126 3.09 -10.98 0.05
N SER A 127 3.83 -9.92 -0.24
CA SER A 127 5.18 -9.74 0.29
C SER A 127 5.18 -9.24 1.74
N PRO A 128 6.22 -9.58 2.51
CA PRO A 128 6.43 -8.98 3.82
C PRO A 128 6.65 -7.47 3.68
N PHE A 129 6.30 -6.71 4.71
CA PHE A 129 6.46 -5.25 4.70
C PHE A 129 7.88 -4.78 4.34
N SER A 130 8.91 -5.52 4.76
CA SER A 130 10.31 -5.24 4.43
C SER A 130 10.58 -5.16 2.92
N ARG A 131 9.76 -5.82 2.09
CA ARG A 131 9.87 -5.77 0.62
C ARG A 131 9.62 -4.36 0.07
N ILE A 132 8.75 -3.56 0.69
CA ILE A 132 8.51 -2.17 0.29
C ILE A 132 9.76 -1.32 0.53
N VAL A 133 10.43 -1.54 1.66
CA VAL A 133 11.70 -0.86 1.98
C VAL A 133 12.78 -1.29 0.99
N GLU A 134 12.90 -2.59 0.71
CA GLU A 134 13.85 -3.14 -0.27
C GLU A 134 13.62 -2.56 -1.67
N TYR A 135 12.36 -2.39 -2.08
CA TYR A 135 12.02 -1.73 -3.34
C TYR A 135 12.60 -0.31 -3.41
N PHE A 136 12.30 0.53 -2.42
CA PHE A 136 12.79 1.90 -2.42
C PHE A 136 14.31 1.98 -2.31
N SER A 137 14.95 1.12 -1.52
CA SER A 137 16.41 1.00 -1.48
C SER A 137 17.00 0.65 -2.84
N ALA A 138 16.40 -0.30 -3.56
CA ALA A 138 16.81 -0.68 -4.91
C ALA A 138 16.59 0.45 -5.94
N GLU A 139 15.56 1.26 -5.76
CA GLU A 139 15.27 2.39 -6.64
C GLU A 139 16.19 3.58 -6.42
N ILE A 140 16.55 3.91 -5.17
CA ILE A 140 17.46 5.04 -4.87
C ILE A 140 18.94 4.64 -4.89
N GLY A 141 19.25 3.34 -4.85
CA GLY A 141 20.60 2.80 -4.88
C GLY A 141 21.38 2.87 -3.56
N ASP A 142 20.84 3.51 -2.52
CA ASP A 142 21.33 3.71 -1.13
C ASP A 142 22.85 3.51 -0.89
N GLY A 143 23.70 4.11 -1.74
CA GLY A 143 25.17 3.99 -1.66
C GLY A 143 25.78 2.65 -2.13
N GLY A 144 24.96 1.70 -2.59
CA GLY A 144 25.35 0.40 -3.13
C GLY A 144 25.25 0.28 -4.66
N ASN A 145 25.37 -0.96 -5.15
CA ASN A 145 25.19 -1.27 -6.56
C ASN A 145 23.68 -1.40 -6.87
N GLN A 146 23.07 -0.30 -7.33
CA GLN A 146 21.64 -0.23 -7.66
C GLN A 146 21.17 -1.37 -8.58
N ARG A 147 21.99 -1.78 -9.56
CA ARG A 147 21.65 -2.89 -10.47
C ARG A 147 21.56 -4.22 -9.72
N MET A 148 22.43 -4.45 -8.74
CA MET A 148 22.41 -5.65 -7.91
C MET A 148 21.20 -5.62 -6.97
N GLN A 149 20.93 -4.49 -6.31
CA GLN A 149 19.78 -4.34 -5.42
C GLN A 149 18.44 -4.54 -6.16
N ARG A 150 18.30 -4.01 -7.39
CA ARG A 150 17.13 -4.28 -8.24
C ARG A 150 17.00 -5.75 -8.58
N LYS A 151 18.11 -6.43 -8.89
CA LYS A 151 18.11 -7.87 -9.17
C LYS A 151 17.68 -8.68 -7.94
N ASP A 152 18.19 -8.33 -6.76
CA ASP A 152 17.87 -9.00 -5.50
C ASP A 152 16.40 -8.78 -5.13
N PHE A 153 15.91 -7.54 -5.25
CA PHE A 153 14.49 -7.22 -5.10
C PHE A 153 13.63 -8.09 -6.01
N MET A 154 13.92 -8.12 -7.32
CA MET A 154 13.13 -8.89 -8.28
C MET A 154 13.13 -10.39 -7.96
N HIS A 155 14.27 -10.94 -7.57
CA HIS A 155 14.39 -12.35 -7.18
C HIS A 155 13.56 -12.65 -5.93
N ASN A 156 13.72 -11.84 -4.90
CA ASN A 156 13.06 -12.06 -3.63
C ASN A 156 11.54 -11.80 -3.73
N PHE A 157 11.12 -10.79 -4.48
CA PHE A 157 9.70 -10.52 -4.75
C PHE A 157 9.05 -11.68 -5.51
N HIS A 158 9.74 -12.23 -6.52
CA HIS A 158 9.28 -13.41 -7.24
C HIS A 158 9.18 -14.64 -6.33
N ASN A 159 10.12 -14.82 -5.40
CA ASN A 159 10.07 -15.88 -4.40
C ASN A 159 8.88 -15.71 -3.45
N ASP A 160 8.57 -14.49 -3.02
CA ASP A 160 7.39 -14.23 -2.16
C ASP A 160 6.09 -14.64 -2.87
N ILE A 161 5.92 -14.24 -4.13
CA ILE A 161 4.75 -14.60 -4.94
C ILE A 161 4.68 -16.11 -5.12
N THR A 162 5.78 -16.72 -5.55
CA THR A 162 5.85 -18.17 -5.81
C THR A 162 5.57 -18.97 -4.53
N SER A 163 6.09 -18.52 -3.38
CA SER A 163 5.85 -19.17 -2.09
C SER A 163 4.39 -19.08 -1.66
N ASN A 164 3.73 -17.95 -1.92
CA ASN A 164 2.31 -17.79 -1.61
C ASN A 164 1.41 -18.61 -2.54
N GLU A 165 1.77 -18.72 -3.82
CA GLU A 165 1.06 -19.58 -4.79
C GLU A 165 1.25 -21.07 -4.48
N LYS A 166 2.44 -21.46 -4.01
CA LYS A 166 2.78 -22.84 -3.64
C LYS A 166 2.43 -23.22 -2.20
N ASP A 167 1.72 -22.35 -1.49
CA ASP A 167 1.28 -22.64 -0.13
C ASP A 167 0.23 -23.76 -0.16
N ASP A 168 0.62 -24.95 0.29
CA ASP A 168 -0.22 -26.15 0.34
C ASP A 168 -1.55 -25.88 1.06
N ILE A 169 -1.54 -25.03 2.09
CA ILE A 169 -2.76 -24.64 2.80
C ILE A 169 -3.69 -23.85 1.88
N ASN A 170 -3.15 -22.88 1.13
CA ASN A 170 -3.95 -22.09 0.20
C ASN A 170 -4.56 -22.95 -0.91
N MET A 171 -3.83 -23.96 -1.42
CA MET A 171 -4.33 -24.87 -2.45
C MET A 171 -5.47 -25.78 -1.96
N LEU A 172 -5.50 -26.12 -0.66
CA LEU A 172 -6.57 -26.93 -0.08
C LEU A 172 -7.85 -26.13 0.10
N VAL A 173 -7.73 -24.89 0.58
CA VAL A 173 -8.91 -24.10 1.00
C VAL A 173 -9.43 -23.16 -0.08
N PHE A 174 -8.62 -22.79 -1.08
CA PHE A 174 -9.03 -21.91 -2.18
C PHE A 174 -8.97 -22.64 -3.51
N GLN A 175 -9.94 -22.37 -4.38
CA GLN A 175 -9.90 -22.85 -5.74
C GLN A 175 -8.74 -22.20 -6.50
N ASN A 176 -7.96 -23.00 -7.22
CA ASN A 176 -6.91 -22.49 -8.10
C ASN A 176 -7.50 -21.57 -9.17
N ALA A 177 -7.01 -20.33 -9.20
CA ALA A 177 -7.32 -19.35 -10.24
C ALA A 177 -6.01 -18.97 -10.95
N PRO A 178 -5.49 -19.83 -11.84
CA PRO A 178 -4.30 -19.49 -12.60
C PRO A 178 -4.58 -18.19 -13.37
N ASN A 179 -3.67 -17.22 -13.25
CA ASN A 179 -3.72 -15.88 -13.88
C ASN A 179 -4.62 -14.83 -13.19
N VAL A 180 -5.16 -15.08 -11.99
CA VAL A 180 -5.83 -14.02 -11.22
C VAL A 180 -4.93 -13.62 -10.06
N HIS A 181 -4.25 -12.48 -10.18
CA HIS A 181 -3.63 -11.85 -9.02
C HIS A 181 -4.68 -11.69 -7.93
N LEU A 182 -4.31 -12.07 -6.71
CA LEU A 182 -5.23 -12.12 -5.57
C LEU A 182 -5.93 -10.77 -5.34
N HIS A 183 -5.23 -9.68 -5.66
CA HIS A 183 -5.79 -8.36 -5.95
C HIS A 183 -5.53 -8.05 -7.42
N GLY A 184 -6.60 -7.90 -8.22
CA GLY A 184 -6.49 -7.58 -9.64
C GLY A 184 -6.12 -6.12 -9.89
N SER A 185 -6.24 -5.29 -8.84
CA SER A 185 -5.91 -3.88 -8.82
C SER A 185 -5.46 -3.46 -7.42
N VAL A 186 -4.61 -2.45 -7.33
CA VAL A 186 -4.29 -1.79 -6.05
C VAL A 186 -5.53 -1.17 -5.39
N GLU A 187 -6.57 -0.84 -6.18
CA GLU A 187 -7.85 -0.33 -5.67
C GLU A 187 -8.52 -1.35 -4.72
N ASP A 188 -8.44 -2.65 -5.05
CA ASP A 188 -9.02 -3.74 -4.26
C ASP A 188 -8.34 -3.90 -2.90
N VAL A 189 -7.14 -3.34 -2.68
CA VAL A 189 -6.36 -3.51 -1.44
C VAL A 189 -6.81 -2.54 -0.35
N TRP A 190 -7.03 -1.27 -0.71
CA TRP A 190 -7.25 -0.18 0.25
C TRP A 190 -8.24 0.86 -0.27
N PHE A 191 -8.11 1.30 -1.52
CA PHE A 191 -8.80 2.50 -1.97
C PHE A 191 -10.30 2.33 -2.06
N ASP A 192 -10.81 1.23 -2.61
CA ASP A 192 -12.25 1.04 -2.78
C ASP A 192 -12.99 0.99 -1.44
N VAL A 193 -12.43 0.28 -0.46
CA VAL A 193 -13.06 0.12 0.86
C VAL A 193 -13.02 1.42 1.66
N VAL A 194 -11.95 2.19 1.51
CA VAL A 194 -11.83 3.49 2.19
C VAL A 194 -12.71 4.55 1.52
N LYS A 195 -12.80 4.57 0.19
CA LYS A 195 -13.71 5.46 -0.54
C LYS A 195 -15.16 5.24 -0.11
N GLU A 196 -15.60 3.98 -0.05
CA GLU A 196 -16.94 3.64 0.44
C GLU A 196 -17.14 4.08 1.90
N GLU A 197 -16.17 3.81 2.78
CA GLU A 197 -16.28 4.21 4.19
C GLU A 197 -16.29 5.74 4.36
N LEU A 198 -15.44 6.49 3.65
CA LEU A 198 -15.42 7.96 3.69
C LEU A 198 -16.73 8.55 3.16
N ALA A 199 -17.31 7.94 2.12
CA ALA A 199 -18.63 8.32 1.61
C ALA A 199 -19.73 8.07 2.66
N LEU A 200 -19.72 6.90 3.33
CA LEU A 200 -20.64 6.58 4.43
C LEU A 200 -20.52 7.55 5.59
N ARG A 201 -19.30 8.00 5.92
CA ARG A 201 -19.03 9.01 6.95
C ARG A 201 -19.32 10.44 6.49
N LYS A 202 -19.71 10.65 5.22
CA LYS A 202 -19.91 11.97 4.60
C LYS A 202 -18.67 12.87 4.76
N ALA A 203 -17.48 12.28 4.64
CA ALA A 203 -16.19 12.93 4.85
C ALA A 203 -15.64 13.57 3.56
N ALA A 204 -16.33 13.44 2.42
CA ALA A 204 -15.99 14.13 1.19
C ALA A 204 -16.86 15.40 1.00
N PRO A 205 -16.29 16.54 0.58
CA PRO A 205 -14.86 16.76 0.35
C PRO A 205 -14.10 17.07 1.66
N HIS A 206 -12.81 16.69 1.72
CA HIS A 206 -11.92 16.92 2.87
C HIS A 206 -10.68 17.75 2.49
N HIS A 207 -9.84 18.09 3.47
CA HIS A 207 -8.63 18.86 3.25
C HIS A 207 -7.44 17.96 2.93
N ALA A 208 -6.63 18.35 1.95
CA ALA A 208 -5.32 17.74 1.71
C ALA A 208 -4.35 18.02 2.89
N GLU A 209 -3.44 17.09 3.15
CA GLU A 209 -2.33 17.35 4.07
C GLU A 209 -1.39 18.38 3.44
N ARG A 210 -1.10 19.45 4.17
CA ARG A 210 -0.23 20.53 3.70
C ARG A 210 1.02 20.64 4.56
N LEU A 211 2.16 20.31 3.97
CA LEU A 211 3.47 20.38 4.61
C LEU A 211 4.32 21.52 4.05
N MET A 212 4.67 22.47 4.90
CA MET A 212 5.66 23.52 4.56
C MET A 212 7.09 22.95 4.73
N VAL A 213 7.68 22.42 3.66
CA VAL A 213 9.05 21.86 3.73
C VAL A 213 10.12 22.95 3.73
N TRP A 214 9.84 24.10 3.12
CA TRP A 214 10.68 25.29 3.13
C TRP A 214 9.81 26.55 3.02
N THR A 215 10.38 27.73 3.31
CA THR A 215 9.67 29.01 3.12
C THR A 215 9.22 29.14 1.66
N GLY A 216 7.90 29.28 1.46
CA GLY A 216 7.30 29.38 0.12
C GLY A 216 7.18 28.05 -0.65
N LEU A 217 7.48 26.90 -0.02
CA LEU A 217 7.39 25.58 -0.65
C LEU A 217 6.43 24.65 0.12
N PRO A 218 5.10 24.84 -0.03
CA PRO A 218 4.10 23.88 0.44
C PRO A 218 4.04 22.65 -0.46
N ILE A 219 4.17 21.47 0.13
CA ILE A 219 3.89 20.17 -0.50
C ILE A 219 2.54 19.67 0.00
N LEU A 220 1.75 19.10 -0.91
CA LEU A 220 0.40 18.61 -0.64
C LEU A 220 0.34 17.09 -0.81
N PHE A 221 -0.18 16.39 0.20
CA PHE A 221 -0.61 14.98 0.06
C PHE A 221 -2.13 14.97 -0.02
N SER A 222 -2.66 14.48 -1.14
CA SER A 222 -4.08 14.63 -1.48
C SER A 222 -4.59 13.42 -2.26
N CYS A 223 -5.88 13.12 -2.13
CA CYS A 223 -6.61 12.25 -3.04
C CYS A 223 -7.54 13.06 -3.98
N GLN A 224 -8.32 12.38 -4.82
CA GLN A 224 -9.24 13.00 -5.77
C GLN A 224 -10.39 13.76 -5.09
N ASP A 225 -10.74 13.39 -3.86
CA ASP A 225 -11.85 13.99 -3.08
C ASP A 225 -11.41 15.19 -2.22
N CYS A 226 -10.14 15.59 -2.32
CA CYS A 226 -9.61 16.73 -1.58
C CYS A 226 -10.05 18.08 -2.17
N ARG A 227 -10.34 19.04 -1.29
CA ARG A 227 -10.26 20.47 -1.61
C ARG A 227 -8.78 20.84 -1.70
N ILE A 228 -8.34 21.28 -2.87
CA ILE A 228 -6.92 21.48 -3.16
C ILE A 228 -6.56 22.94 -2.88
N PRO A 229 -5.77 23.24 -1.84
CA PRO A 229 -5.24 24.57 -1.61
C PRO A 229 -4.04 24.85 -2.51
N ASP A 230 -3.49 26.06 -2.48
CA ASP A 230 -2.25 26.39 -3.18
C ASP A 230 -1.06 25.57 -2.66
N GLY A 231 -0.42 24.82 -3.58
CA GLY A 231 0.83 24.11 -3.32
C GLY A 231 1.20 23.08 -4.37
N TRP A 232 2.36 22.46 -4.17
CA TRP A 232 2.89 21.43 -5.06
C TRP A 232 2.35 20.06 -4.65
N ARG A 233 1.66 19.36 -5.55
CA ARG A 233 1.26 17.97 -5.29
C ARG A 233 2.50 17.10 -5.23
N ALA A 234 2.58 16.29 -4.18
CA ALA A 234 3.59 15.24 -4.08
C ALA A 234 3.30 14.10 -5.07
#